data_AF-A0A7W5VWU0-F1
#
_entry.id   AF-A0A7W5VWU0-F1
#
_cell.length_a   1.000
_cell.length_b   1.000
_cell.length_c   1.000
_cell.angle_alpha   90.00
_cell.angle_beta   90.00
_cell.angle_gamma   90.00
#
_symmetry.space_group_name_H-M   'P 1'
#
loop_
_entity.id
_entity.type
_entity.pdbx_description
1 polymer ?
#
loop_
_entity_poly.entity_id
_entity_poly.type
_entity_poly.pdbx_seq_one_letter_code
_entity_poly.pdbx_strand_id
1 'polypeptide(L)'
;MDRPSASRQMVPEEELIEVKAFIDLFMIAPQTFVDQAEFRCMPLAGGCAISLPSAPAIGLNRVLGIVAPEDLDMACEWMSKRAGRRYLQMNAATAPQRTHDWTRKRGLVAQGHGWAKLRRTAPSTPLIHSGEVATRQVNVTEAEIFGSMMCAGFHFPANLTPLWSAIVGKDGWSCFFAELDGRPIATGAMYAADGFAWLGGGSTVPEFRNRGAQKALIAARLNQGASQGVQTFVVETAQPSADEPNISHANLIAAGFEQIYTRMNYRFPDDS
;
A
#
# COMPACT_ATOMS: atom_id res chain seq x y z
N MET A 1 5.98 7.49 -45.12
CA MET A 1 6.90 7.11 -44.02
C MET A 1 6.16 7.38 -42.73
N ASP A 2 5.39 6.40 -42.27
CA ASP A 2 4.69 6.51 -40.99
C ASP A 2 5.71 6.34 -39.87
N ARG A 3 5.83 7.35 -39.00
CA ARG A 3 6.54 7.21 -37.74
C ARG A 3 5.80 6.17 -36.90
N PRO A 4 6.48 5.19 -36.30
CA PRO A 4 5.82 4.31 -35.33
C PRO A 4 5.28 5.16 -34.18
N SER A 5 3.98 5.07 -33.95
CA SER A 5 3.32 5.59 -32.75
C SER A 5 4.07 5.04 -31.55
N ALA A 6 4.76 5.90 -30.80
CA ALA A 6 5.37 5.53 -29.55
C ALA A 6 4.25 4.98 -28.66
N SER A 7 4.31 3.70 -28.31
CA SER A 7 3.35 3.10 -27.39
C SER A 7 3.32 3.97 -26.13
N ARG A 8 2.15 4.55 -25.83
CA ARG A 8 1.97 5.31 -24.60
C ARG A 8 2.27 4.34 -23.47
N GLN A 9 3.33 4.60 -22.71
CA GLN A 9 3.72 3.75 -21.59
C GLN A 9 2.54 3.74 -20.61
N MET A 10 1.84 2.62 -20.50
CA MET A 10 0.70 2.48 -19.60
C MET A 10 1.20 2.10 -18.21
N VAL A 11 0.53 2.63 -17.19
CA VAL A 11 0.76 2.23 -15.80
C VAL A 11 0.36 0.76 -15.66
N PRO A 12 1.21 -0.12 -15.08
CA PRO A 12 0.85 -1.52 -14.87
C PRO A 12 -0.41 -1.62 -13.98
N GLU A 13 -1.27 -2.61 -14.25
CA GLU A 13 -2.46 -2.87 -13.43
C GLU A 13 -2.11 -3.12 -11.95
N GLU A 14 -0.92 -3.66 -11.69
CA GLU A 14 -0.41 -3.87 -10.34
C GLU A 14 -0.14 -2.56 -9.57
N GLU A 15 0.13 -1.45 -10.27
CA GLU A 15 0.16 -0.11 -9.66
C GLU A 15 -1.25 0.47 -9.55
N LEU A 16 -2.10 0.28 -10.57
CA LEU A 16 -3.45 0.85 -10.59
C LEU A 16 -4.33 0.37 -9.44
N ILE A 17 -4.23 -0.90 -9.04
CA ILE A 17 -5.00 -1.40 -7.89
C ILE A 17 -4.60 -0.74 -6.57
N GLU A 18 -3.32 -0.44 -6.38
CA GLU A 18 -2.85 0.32 -5.21
C GLU A 18 -3.33 1.77 -5.30
N VAL A 19 -3.22 2.42 -6.45
CA VAL A 19 -3.75 3.78 -6.69
C VAL A 19 -5.23 3.86 -6.35
N LYS A 20 -6.05 2.91 -6.84
CA LYS A 20 -7.48 2.83 -6.54
C LYS A 20 -7.74 2.69 -5.05
N ALA A 21 -7.01 1.79 -4.36
CA ALA A 21 -7.14 1.62 -2.92
C ALA A 21 -6.86 2.91 -2.13
N PHE A 22 -5.84 3.68 -2.51
CA PHE A 22 -5.50 4.93 -1.82
C PHE A 22 -6.44 6.09 -2.15
N ILE A 23 -6.97 6.15 -3.38
CA ILE A 23 -8.04 7.09 -3.73
C ILE A 23 -9.30 6.76 -2.92
N ASP A 24 -9.69 5.48 -2.88
CA ASP A 24 -10.86 5.03 -2.15
C ASP A 24 -10.73 5.28 -0.64
N LEU A 25 -9.55 4.98 -0.07
CA LEU A 25 -9.20 5.29 1.32
C LEU A 25 -9.44 6.78 1.66
N PHE A 26 -9.12 7.69 0.75
CA PHE A 26 -9.43 9.11 0.91
C PHE A 26 -10.94 9.39 0.82
N MET A 27 -11.63 8.81 -0.17
CA MET A 27 -13.05 9.04 -0.40
C MET A 27 -13.94 8.57 0.75
N ILE A 28 -13.57 7.48 1.43
CA ILE A 28 -14.34 6.91 2.54
C ILE A 28 -13.91 7.44 3.91
N ALA A 29 -12.82 8.19 3.99
CA ALA A 29 -12.35 8.76 5.24
C ALA A 29 -13.40 9.73 5.83
N PRO A 30 -13.63 9.73 7.16
CA PRO A 30 -14.59 10.65 7.77
C PRO A 30 -14.17 12.11 7.51
N GLN A 31 -15.11 12.98 7.13
CA GLN A 31 -14.80 14.37 6.80
C GLN A 31 -14.11 15.11 7.97
N THR A 32 -14.52 14.82 9.20
CA THR A 32 -13.89 15.37 10.41
C THR A 32 -12.41 14.98 10.51
N PHE A 33 -12.06 13.75 10.16
CA PHE A 33 -10.66 13.30 10.09
C PHE A 33 -9.93 14.00 8.93
N VAL A 34 -10.55 14.08 7.75
CA VAL A 34 -9.98 14.73 6.56
C VAL A 34 -9.59 16.18 6.84
N ASP A 35 -10.43 16.90 7.56
CA ASP A 35 -10.18 18.30 7.90
C ASP A 35 -9.09 18.43 8.98
N GLN A 36 -9.18 17.65 10.06
CA GLN A 36 -8.24 17.73 11.19
C GLN A 36 -6.82 17.24 10.85
N ALA A 37 -6.72 16.19 10.06
CA ALA A 37 -5.43 15.58 9.68
C ALA A 37 -4.86 16.16 8.38
N GLU A 38 -5.54 17.14 7.78
CA GLU A 38 -5.22 17.70 6.47
C GLU A 38 -5.04 16.63 5.40
N PHE A 39 -5.84 15.56 5.46
CA PHE A 39 -5.75 14.45 4.51
C PHE A 39 -6.24 14.93 3.15
N ARG A 40 -5.43 14.82 2.10
CA ARG A 40 -5.77 15.27 0.75
C ARG A 40 -5.36 14.23 -0.27
N CYS A 41 -6.15 14.11 -1.33
CA CYS A 41 -5.82 13.29 -2.49
C CYS A 41 -6.06 14.09 -3.77
N MET A 42 -5.16 13.95 -4.74
CA MET A 42 -5.32 14.43 -6.10
C MET A 42 -5.19 13.23 -7.06
N PRO A 43 -6.32 12.71 -7.57
CA PRO A 43 -6.32 11.71 -8.63
C PRO A 43 -5.69 12.27 -9.91
N LEU A 44 -4.97 11.42 -10.63
CA LEU A 44 -4.27 11.75 -11.87
C LEU A 44 -4.51 10.65 -12.92
N ALA A 45 -4.18 10.93 -14.17
CA ALA A 45 -4.32 9.94 -15.24
C ALA A 45 -3.34 8.76 -15.01
N GLY A 46 -3.86 7.67 -14.43
CA GLY A 46 -3.09 6.46 -14.11
C GLY A 46 -2.44 6.44 -12.72
N GLY A 47 -2.57 7.50 -11.92
CA GLY A 47 -1.91 7.61 -10.62
C GLY A 47 -2.65 8.49 -9.62
N CYS A 48 -2.01 8.79 -8.50
CA CYS A 48 -2.50 9.80 -7.57
C CYS A 48 -1.36 10.43 -6.76
N ALA A 49 -1.63 11.62 -6.23
CA ALA A 49 -0.86 12.22 -5.16
C ALA A 49 -1.70 12.20 -3.88
N ILE A 50 -1.20 11.56 -2.83
CA ILE A 50 -1.87 11.48 -1.53
C ILE A 50 -1.02 12.16 -0.47
N SER A 51 -1.66 12.96 0.38
CA SER A 51 -0.97 13.68 1.45
C SER A 51 -1.71 13.54 2.77
N LEU A 52 -1.05 12.90 3.72
CA LEU A 52 -1.40 12.86 5.13
C LEU A 52 -0.15 13.27 5.93
N PRO A 53 0.06 14.57 6.17
CA PRO A 53 1.32 15.09 6.72
C PRO A 53 1.75 14.46 8.05
N SER A 54 0.78 14.10 8.90
CA SER A 54 1.03 13.49 10.20
C SER A 54 1.35 11.99 10.14
N ALA A 55 1.21 11.35 8.98
CA ALA A 55 1.47 9.92 8.86
C ALA A 55 2.97 9.63 8.78
N PRO A 56 3.49 8.72 9.64
CA PRO A 56 4.91 8.36 9.60
C PRO A 56 5.26 7.43 8.43
N ALA A 57 4.26 6.77 7.83
CA ALA A 57 4.48 5.87 6.70
C ALA A 57 4.61 6.62 5.38
N ILE A 58 5.68 6.32 4.63
CA ILE A 58 5.92 6.79 3.25
C ILE A 58 4.66 6.61 2.38
N GLY A 59 3.92 5.52 2.60
CA GLY A 59 2.72 5.18 1.84
C GLY A 59 1.59 6.21 1.87
N LEU A 60 1.56 7.09 2.87
CA LEU A 60 0.44 8.01 3.13
C LEU A 60 0.76 9.48 2.81
N ASN A 61 1.98 9.79 2.37
CA ASN A 61 2.35 11.14 1.95
C ASN A 61 3.29 11.08 0.73
N ARG A 62 2.71 10.72 -0.42
CA ARG A 62 3.47 10.37 -1.63
C ARG A 62 2.72 10.59 -2.93
N VAL A 63 3.48 10.64 -4.02
CA VAL A 63 3.04 10.54 -5.40
C VAL A 63 3.34 9.12 -5.92
N LEU A 64 2.35 8.45 -6.52
CA LEU A 64 2.51 7.11 -7.10
C LEU A 64 1.68 6.91 -8.38
N GLY A 65 2.06 5.90 -9.17
CA GLY A 65 1.34 5.52 -10.40
C GLY A 65 1.48 6.50 -11.57
N ILE A 66 2.48 7.38 -11.57
CA ILE A 66 2.64 8.37 -12.65
C ILE A 66 3.74 7.93 -13.62
N VAL A 67 3.38 7.87 -14.90
CA VAL A 67 4.29 7.55 -16.02
C VAL A 67 4.45 8.71 -17.00
N ALA A 68 3.46 9.61 -17.08
CA ALA A 68 3.49 10.79 -17.94
C ALA A 68 4.18 11.97 -17.24
N PRO A 69 5.15 12.66 -17.87
CA PRO A 69 5.83 13.80 -17.25
C PRO A 69 4.92 14.97 -16.94
N GLU A 70 3.89 15.20 -17.76
CA GLU A 70 2.96 16.31 -17.54
C GLU A 70 2.21 16.14 -16.20
N ASP A 71 1.72 14.92 -15.96
CA ASP A 71 1.09 14.54 -14.70
C ASP A 71 2.09 14.59 -13.53
N LEU A 72 3.37 14.32 -13.78
CA LEU A 72 4.41 14.38 -12.76
C LEU A 72 4.68 15.81 -12.31
N ASP A 73 4.74 16.77 -13.22
CA ASP A 73 4.90 18.19 -12.87
C ASP A 73 3.72 18.68 -12.02
N MET A 74 2.49 18.38 -12.46
CA MET A 74 1.27 18.74 -11.73
C MET A 74 1.22 18.10 -10.33
N ALA A 75 1.51 16.80 -10.24
CA ALA A 75 1.58 16.06 -8.98
C ALA A 75 2.58 16.68 -8.01
N CYS A 76 3.76 17.01 -8.51
CA CYS A 76 4.86 17.47 -7.67
C CYS A 76 4.69 18.93 -7.27
N GLU A 77 4.10 19.78 -8.10
CA GLU A 77 3.71 21.13 -7.70
C GLU A 77 2.60 21.12 -6.62
N TRP A 78 1.65 20.19 -6.74
CA TRP A 78 0.63 20.00 -5.70
C TRP A 78 1.26 19.48 -4.39
N MET A 79 2.17 18.51 -4.49
CA MET A 79 2.84 17.89 -3.35
C MET A 79 3.81 18.85 -2.65
N SER A 80 4.50 19.74 -3.38
CA SER A 80 5.42 20.71 -2.77
C SER A 80 4.72 21.76 -1.89
N LYS A 81 3.39 21.86 -1.97
CA LYS A 81 2.55 22.71 -1.11
C LYS A 81 1.98 21.94 0.09
N ARG A 82 2.48 20.74 0.38
CA ARG A 82 2.05 19.90 1.52
C ARG A 82 3.14 19.84 2.58
N ALA A 83 2.74 19.63 3.84
CA ALA A 83 3.66 19.47 4.94
C ALA A 83 4.12 18.01 5.12
N GLY A 84 5.07 17.81 6.03
CA GLY A 84 5.57 16.50 6.43
C GLY A 84 6.57 15.89 5.44
N ARG A 85 6.96 14.63 5.69
CA ARG A 85 7.88 13.90 4.82
C ARG A 85 7.14 13.43 3.57
N ARG A 86 7.49 13.99 2.42
CA ARG A 86 6.84 13.74 1.13
C ARG A 86 7.72 12.93 0.20
N TYR A 87 7.12 12.08 -0.61
CA TYR A 87 7.86 11.19 -1.51
C TYR A 87 7.27 11.12 -2.92
N LEU A 88 8.15 10.89 -3.88
CA LEU A 88 7.79 10.38 -5.20
C LEU A 88 8.22 8.91 -5.27
N GLN A 89 7.30 8.03 -5.62
CA GLN A 89 7.57 6.62 -5.81
C GLN A 89 7.49 6.25 -7.29
N MET A 90 8.55 5.62 -7.81
CA MET A 90 8.58 5.15 -9.20
C MET A 90 9.46 3.92 -9.35
N ASN A 91 9.21 3.12 -10.39
CA ASN A 91 10.16 2.11 -10.85
C ASN A 91 11.32 2.81 -11.57
N ALA A 92 12.43 3.04 -10.85
CA ALA A 92 13.59 3.74 -11.37
C ALA A 92 14.30 2.97 -12.49
N ALA A 93 14.15 1.64 -12.57
CA ALA A 93 14.81 0.84 -13.61
C ALA A 93 14.17 1.01 -14.99
N THR A 94 12.88 1.35 -15.04
CA THR A 94 12.12 1.52 -16.29
C THR A 94 11.66 2.95 -16.52
N ALA A 95 12.03 3.88 -15.63
CA ALA A 95 11.69 5.28 -15.76
C ALA A 95 12.44 5.90 -16.96
N PRO A 96 11.77 6.72 -17.79
CA PRO A 96 12.46 7.44 -18.87
C PRO A 96 13.60 8.32 -18.34
N GLN A 97 14.67 8.50 -19.11
CA GLN A 97 15.80 9.37 -18.73
C GLN A 97 15.35 10.78 -18.31
N ARG A 98 14.38 11.34 -19.04
CA ARG A 98 13.76 12.64 -18.69
C ARG A 98 13.21 12.68 -17.26
N THR A 99 12.69 11.57 -16.73
CA THR A 99 12.15 11.47 -15.37
C THR A 99 13.29 11.47 -14.35
N HIS A 100 14.43 10.82 -14.64
CA HIS A 100 15.62 10.90 -13.80
C HIS A 100 16.21 12.31 -13.76
N ASP A 101 16.34 12.95 -14.92
CA ASP A 101 16.85 14.32 -15.03
C ASP A 101 15.92 15.31 -14.31
N TRP A 102 14.60 15.13 -14.48
CA TRP A 102 13.57 15.90 -13.78
C TRP A 102 13.69 15.75 -12.26
N THR A 103 13.83 14.52 -11.75
CA THR A 103 13.95 14.22 -10.31
C THR A 103 15.19 14.91 -9.74
N ARG A 104 16.32 14.85 -10.46
CA ARG A 104 17.57 15.53 -10.09
C ARG A 104 17.41 17.06 -10.08
N LYS A 105 16.79 17.64 -11.12
CA LYS A 105 16.58 19.09 -11.24
C LYS A 105 15.72 19.64 -10.11
N ARG A 106 14.76 18.85 -9.61
CA ARG A 106 13.88 19.20 -8.49
C ARG A 106 14.51 18.95 -7.11
N GLY A 107 15.74 18.42 -7.06
CA GLY A 107 16.44 18.16 -5.80
C GLY A 107 15.86 16.98 -5.00
N LEU A 108 15.12 16.08 -5.65
CA LEU A 108 14.59 14.89 -4.99
C LEU A 108 15.71 13.87 -4.77
N VAL A 109 15.81 13.33 -3.55
CA VAL A 109 16.90 12.43 -3.16
C VAL A 109 16.36 11.03 -2.88
N ALA A 110 17.01 10.00 -3.44
CA ALA A 110 16.64 8.61 -3.17
C ALA A 110 16.84 8.28 -1.67
N GLN A 111 15.85 7.63 -1.05
CA GLN A 111 15.91 7.22 0.36
C GLN A 111 15.64 5.72 0.54
N GLY A 112 16.57 5.05 1.22
CA GLY A 112 16.51 3.61 1.49
C GLY A 112 16.62 2.75 0.23
N HIS A 113 16.33 1.46 0.37
CA HIS A 113 16.43 0.48 -0.72
C HIS A 113 15.17 0.40 -1.61
N GLY A 114 14.18 1.28 -1.39
CA GLY A 114 12.89 1.22 -2.05
C GLY A 114 11.99 0.10 -1.50
N TRP A 115 10.89 -0.16 -2.18
CA TRP A 115 9.91 -1.17 -1.84
C TRP A 115 9.86 -2.25 -2.91
N ALA A 116 9.95 -3.51 -2.50
CA ALA A 116 9.67 -4.63 -3.39
C ALA A 116 8.17 -4.62 -3.72
N LYS A 117 7.84 -4.53 -5.01
CA LYS A 117 6.47 -4.70 -5.50
C LYS A 117 6.32 -6.17 -5.90
N LEU A 118 5.40 -6.87 -5.27
CA LEU A 118 5.20 -8.29 -5.49
C LEU A 118 3.78 -8.57 -5.97
N ARG A 119 3.64 -9.60 -6.80
CA ARG A 119 2.34 -10.15 -7.19
C ARG A 119 2.25 -11.64 -7.01
N ARG A 120 1.03 -12.14 -7.03
CA ARG A 120 0.72 -13.56 -7.02
C ARG A 120 -0.59 -13.80 -7.75
N THR A 121 -0.67 -14.86 -8.54
CA THR A 121 -1.94 -15.31 -9.10
C THR A 121 -2.85 -15.90 -8.02
N ALA A 122 -4.15 -15.85 -8.26
CA ALA A 122 -5.11 -16.42 -7.34
C ALA A 122 -4.86 -17.92 -7.11
N PRO A 123 -4.99 -18.41 -5.86
CA PRO A 123 -4.89 -19.83 -5.61
C PRO A 123 -6.05 -20.59 -6.29
N SER A 124 -5.76 -21.72 -6.93
CA SER A 124 -6.77 -22.59 -7.55
C SER A 124 -7.56 -23.41 -6.54
N THR A 125 -7.01 -23.61 -5.35
CA THR A 125 -7.65 -24.26 -4.20
C THR A 125 -7.43 -23.43 -2.94
N PRO A 126 -8.36 -23.46 -1.96
CA PRO A 126 -8.19 -22.72 -0.71
C PRO A 126 -6.88 -23.08 0.01
N LEU A 127 -6.10 -22.06 0.36
CA LEU A 127 -4.88 -22.19 1.13
C LEU A 127 -5.21 -22.52 2.58
N ILE A 128 -4.51 -23.49 3.15
CA ILE A 128 -4.64 -23.89 4.54
C ILE A 128 -3.42 -23.36 5.30
N HIS A 129 -3.68 -22.64 6.40
CA HIS A 129 -2.64 -22.28 7.35
C HIS A 129 -2.71 -23.22 8.55
N SER A 130 -1.61 -23.91 8.84
CA SER A 130 -1.47 -24.73 10.04
C SER A 130 -0.82 -23.91 11.15
N GLY A 131 -1.41 -23.90 12.35
CA GLY A 131 -0.89 -23.20 13.51
C GLY A 131 -1.97 -22.87 14.53
N GLU A 132 -1.57 -22.23 15.63
CA GLU A 132 -2.47 -21.78 16.71
C GLU A 132 -3.25 -20.50 16.34
N VAL A 133 -2.81 -19.80 15.29
CA VAL A 133 -3.43 -18.54 14.87
C VAL A 133 -4.60 -18.81 13.93
N ALA A 134 -5.79 -18.45 14.38
CA ALA A 134 -7.00 -18.41 13.56
C ALA A 134 -7.13 -17.06 12.84
N THR A 135 -7.94 -17.01 11.78
CA THR A 135 -8.28 -15.75 11.10
C THR A 135 -9.77 -15.65 10.86
N ARG A 136 -10.29 -14.43 10.92
CA ARG A 136 -11.68 -14.13 10.59
C ARG A 136 -11.81 -12.73 10.03
N GLN A 137 -12.92 -12.50 9.32
CA GLN A 137 -13.30 -11.14 8.93
C GLN A 137 -13.70 -10.32 10.16
N VAL A 138 -13.43 -9.03 10.06
CA VAL A 138 -13.78 -8.02 11.08
C VAL A 138 -15.25 -7.65 10.90
N ASN A 139 -16.02 -7.68 11.98
CA ASN A 139 -17.39 -7.18 11.95
C ASN A 139 -17.42 -5.66 11.95
N VAL A 140 -18.45 -5.04 11.37
CA VAL A 140 -18.59 -3.57 11.34
C VAL A 140 -18.59 -2.95 12.73
N THR A 141 -19.12 -3.65 13.73
CA THR A 141 -19.12 -3.21 15.14
C THR A 141 -17.72 -3.19 15.76
N GLU A 142 -16.73 -3.85 15.15
CA GLU A 142 -15.34 -3.92 15.60
C GLU A 142 -14.42 -2.96 14.82
N ALA A 143 -14.98 -2.04 14.02
CA ALA A 143 -14.23 -1.12 13.18
C ALA A 143 -13.20 -0.27 13.97
N GLU A 144 -13.58 0.22 15.14
CA GLU A 144 -12.69 1.00 16.02
C GLU A 144 -11.53 0.15 16.59
N ILE A 145 -11.81 -1.11 16.94
CA ILE A 145 -10.80 -2.07 17.39
C ILE A 145 -9.80 -2.33 16.26
N PHE A 146 -10.29 -2.55 15.04
CA PHE A 146 -9.42 -2.76 13.88
C PHE A 146 -8.52 -1.55 13.61
N GLY A 147 -9.08 -0.34 13.61
CA GLY A 147 -8.32 0.87 13.35
C GLY A 147 -7.26 1.16 14.43
N SER A 148 -7.60 0.97 15.70
CA SER A 148 -6.65 1.15 16.81
C SER A 148 -5.53 0.11 16.79
N MET A 149 -5.85 -1.16 16.50
CA MET A 149 -4.85 -2.20 16.33
C MET A 149 -3.93 -1.97 15.15
N MET A 150 -4.46 -1.48 14.02
CA MET A 150 -3.63 -1.12 12.87
C MET A 150 -2.64 -0.02 13.24
N CYS A 151 -3.10 1.02 13.96
CA CYS A 151 -2.20 2.05 14.46
C CYS A 151 -1.12 1.47 15.37
N ALA A 152 -1.49 0.61 16.34
CA ALA A 152 -0.55 -0.01 17.25
C ALA A 152 0.50 -0.87 16.51
N GLY A 153 0.07 -1.71 15.56
CA GLY A 153 0.98 -2.61 14.84
C GLY A 153 2.01 -1.89 13.97
N PHE A 154 1.64 -0.74 13.38
CA PHE A 154 2.54 0.11 12.60
C PHE A 154 3.20 1.25 13.39
N HIS A 155 2.92 1.37 14.69
CA HIS A 155 3.35 2.50 15.54
C HIS A 155 2.89 3.85 14.98
N PHE A 156 1.67 3.90 14.44
CA PHE A 156 1.05 5.14 14.01
C PHE A 156 0.44 5.88 15.19
N PRO A 157 0.38 7.21 15.13
CA PRO A 157 -0.39 8.00 16.08
C PRO A 157 -1.86 7.57 16.14
N ALA A 158 -2.44 7.58 17.35
CA ALA A 158 -3.82 7.13 17.58
C ALA A 158 -4.88 8.00 16.86
N ASN A 159 -4.56 9.25 16.51
CA ASN A 159 -5.46 10.08 15.71
C ASN A 159 -5.69 9.53 14.30
N LEU A 160 -4.91 8.55 13.83
CA LEU A 160 -5.14 7.84 12.56
C LEU A 160 -6.15 6.68 12.68
N THR A 161 -6.63 6.35 13.88
CA THR A 161 -7.61 5.27 14.07
C THR A 161 -8.88 5.45 13.20
N PRO A 162 -9.52 6.64 13.15
CA PRO A 162 -10.72 6.83 12.32
C PRO A 162 -10.53 6.53 10.84
N LEU A 163 -9.33 6.79 10.28
CA LEU A 163 -9.00 6.48 8.89
C LEU A 163 -9.09 4.97 8.62
N TRP A 164 -8.49 4.17 9.50
CA TRP A 164 -8.44 2.72 9.34
C TRP A 164 -9.71 2.02 9.80
N SER A 165 -10.48 2.62 10.70
CA SER A 165 -11.82 2.14 11.04
C SER A 165 -12.79 2.30 9.87
N ALA A 166 -12.64 3.36 9.07
CA ALA A 166 -13.58 3.70 8.01
C ALA A 166 -13.63 2.68 6.86
N ILE A 167 -12.59 1.85 6.68
CA ILE A 167 -12.54 0.82 5.63
C ILE A 167 -13.33 -0.44 5.99
N VAL A 168 -13.68 -0.64 7.26
CA VAL A 168 -14.39 -1.84 7.70
C VAL A 168 -15.84 -1.81 7.20
N GLY A 169 -16.24 -2.86 6.48
CA GLY A 169 -17.59 -2.98 5.90
C GLY A 169 -17.84 -2.11 4.67
N LYS A 170 -16.79 -1.55 4.05
CA LYS A 170 -16.91 -0.80 2.80
C LYS A 170 -16.77 -1.72 1.59
N ASP A 171 -17.49 -1.38 0.53
CA ASP A 171 -17.39 -2.07 -0.76
C ASP A 171 -15.96 -2.05 -1.27
N GLY A 172 -15.52 -3.16 -1.87
CA GLY A 172 -14.14 -3.37 -2.28
C GLY A 172 -13.16 -3.70 -1.14
N TRP A 173 -13.47 -3.36 0.11
CA TRP A 173 -12.60 -3.62 1.25
C TRP A 173 -12.97 -4.92 1.99
N SER A 174 -11.95 -5.66 2.41
CA SER A 174 -12.09 -6.79 3.34
C SER A 174 -11.02 -6.70 4.43
N CYS A 175 -11.48 -6.67 5.68
CA CYS A 175 -10.62 -6.51 6.85
C CYS A 175 -10.63 -7.78 7.68
N PHE A 176 -9.46 -8.17 8.19
CA PHE A 176 -9.25 -9.43 8.91
C PHE A 176 -8.52 -9.20 10.22
N PHE A 177 -8.93 -9.97 11.23
CA PHE A 177 -8.11 -10.24 12.40
C PHE A 177 -7.39 -11.59 12.24
N ALA A 178 -6.15 -11.63 12.75
CA ALA A 178 -5.55 -12.88 13.19
C ALA A 178 -5.68 -12.95 14.70
N GLU A 179 -6.13 -14.10 15.21
CA GLU A 179 -6.45 -14.30 16.61
C GLU A 179 -5.62 -15.45 17.19
N LEU A 180 -5.17 -15.26 18.42
CA LEU A 180 -4.57 -16.31 19.24
C LEU A 180 -5.42 -16.44 20.51
N ASP A 181 -5.91 -17.64 20.80
CA ASP A 181 -6.83 -17.92 21.92
C ASP A 181 -8.05 -16.97 21.96
N GLY A 182 -8.61 -16.66 20.79
CA GLY A 182 -9.76 -15.76 20.63
C GLY A 182 -9.45 -14.27 20.81
N ARG A 183 -8.19 -13.90 21.03
CA ARG A 183 -7.74 -12.50 21.12
C ARG A 183 -7.17 -12.02 19.78
N PRO A 184 -7.64 -10.91 19.21
CA PRO A 184 -6.99 -10.25 18.08
C PRO A 184 -5.54 -9.85 18.40
N ILE A 185 -4.61 -10.28 17.55
CA ILE A 185 -3.17 -9.99 17.67
C ILE A 185 -2.57 -9.33 16.41
N ALA A 186 -3.30 -9.35 15.30
CA ALA A 186 -2.84 -8.82 14.03
C ALA A 186 -4.01 -8.37 13.15
N THR A 187 -3.73 -7.43 12.26
CA THR A 187 -4.69 -6.90 11.27
C THR A 187 -4.19 -7.15 9.87
N GLY A 188 -5.11 -7.31 8.92
CA GLY A 188 -4.82 -7.26 7.49
C GLY A 188 -6.01 -6.71 6.71
N ALA A 189 -5.73 -5.84 5.74
CA ALA A 189 -6.73 -5.32 4.81
C ALA A 189 -6.47 -5.86 3.40
N MET A 190 -7.53 -5.88 2.60
CA MET A 190 -7.51 -6.13 1.16
C MET A 190 -8.47 -5.15 0.49
N TYR A 191 -8.04 -4.54 -0.62
CA TYR A 191 -8.91 -3.80 -1.52
C TYR A 191 -8.97 -4.51 -2.87
N ALA A 192 -10.16 -4.84 -3.37
CA ALA A 192 -10.35 -5.58 -4.61
C ALA A 192 -11.13 -4.76 -5.65
N ALA A 193 -10.62 -4.72 -6.88
CA ALA A 193 -11.26 -4.07 -8.02
C ALA A 193 -10.74 -4.66 -9.34
N ASP A 194 -11.63 -4.81 -10.33
CA ASP A 194 -11.29 -5.18 -11.72
C ASP A 194 -10.44 -6.47 -11.87
N GLY A 195 -10.69 -7.47 -11.02
CA GLY A 195 -9.93 -8.73 -11.02
C GLY A 195 -8.56 -8.65 -10.34
N PHE A 196 -8.21 -7.53 -9.73
CA PHE A 196 -7.01 -7.34 -8.93
C PHE A 196 -7.35 -7.11 -7.45
N ALA A 197 -6.39 -7.42 -6.57
CA ALA A 197 -6.48 -7.01 -5.17
C ALA A 197 -5.15 -6.48 -4.63
N TRP A 198 -5.22 -5.38 -3.89
CA TRP A 198 -4.11 -4.85 -3.11
C TRP A 198 -4.18 -5.33 -1.66
N LEU A 199 -3.11 -5.91 -1.15
CA LEU A 199 -2.99 -6.37 0.24
C LEU A 199 -2.29 -5.31 1.11
N GLY A 200 -3.07 -4.51 1.81
CA GLY A 200 -2.61 -3.47 2.73
C GLY A 200 -2.75 -3.81 4.21
N GLY A 201 -2.34 -2.88 5.08
CA GLY A 201 -2.68 -2.90 6.51
C GLY A 201 -2.24 -4.14 7.30
N GLY A 202 -1.28 -4.91 6.77
CA GLY A 202 -0.79 -6.15 7.36
C GLY A 202 0.18 -5.87 8.51
N SER A 203 -0.28 -5.95 9.75
CA SER A 203 0.56 -5.73 10.93
C SER A 203 0.26 -6.71 12.05
N THR A 204 1.26 -6.99 12.88
CA THR A 204 1.13 -7.78 14.11
C THR A 204 1.65 -6.94 15.25
N VAL A 205 0.86 -6.85 16.34
CA VAL A 205 1.29 -6.10 17.52
C VAL A 205 2.60 -6.69 18.08
N PRO A 206 3.52 -5.85 18.58
CA PRO A 206 4.90 -6.27 18.88
C PRO A 206 5.02 -7.53 19.75
N GLU A 207 4.14 -7.69 20.73
CA GLU A 207 4.16 -8.77 21.72
C GLU A 207 3.84 -10.15 21.13
N PHE A 208 3.22 -10.20 19.95
CA PHE A 208 2.73 -11.44 19.32
C PHE A 208 3.41 -11.75 17.98
N ARG A 209 4.53 -11.06 17.67
CA ARG A 209 5.33 -11.33 16.48
C ARG A 209 5.96 -12.72 16.52
N ASN A 210 6.36 -13.22 15.34
CA ASN A 210 6.99 -14.53 15.15
C ASN A 210 6.11 -15.74 15.52
N ARG A 211 4.77 -15.57 15.52
CA ARG A 211 3.79 -16.65 15.78
C ARG A 211 2.95 -17.05 14.57
N GLY A 212 3.36 -16.65 13.36
CA GLY A 212 2.67 -17.03 12.11
C GLY A 212 1.49 -16.15 11.70
N ALA A 213 1.10 -15.14 12.49
CA ALA A 213 -0.06 -14.29 12.22
C ALA A 213 -0.08 -13.66 10.82
N GLN A 214 1.07 -13.16 10.34
CA GLN A 214 1.17 -12.61 8.98
C GLN A 214 0.87 -13.68 7.91
N LYS A 215 1.42 -14.89 8.05
CA LYS A 215 1.20 -15.98 7.09
C LYS A 215 -0.28 -16.39 7.07
N ALA A 216 -0.91 -16.48 8.24
CA ALA A 216 -2.34 -16.74 8.37
C ALA A 216 -3.16 -15.66 7.64
N LEU A 217 -2.86 -14.37 7.87
CA LEU A 217 -3.55 -13.25 7.22
C LEU A 217 -3.33 -13.20 5.70
N ILE A 218 -2.14 -13.58 5.22
CA ILE A 218 -1.88 -13.71 3.78
C ILE A 218 -2.81 -14.77 3.19
N ALA A 219 -2.86 -15.97 3.77
CA ALA A 219 -3.74 -17.05 3.30
C ALA A 219 -5.23 -16.65 3.31
N ALA A 220 -5.70 -16.03 4.40
CA ALA A 220 -7.08 -15.59 4.54
C ALA A 220 -7.50 -14.59 3.44
N ARG A 221 -6.66 -13.59 3.16
CA ARG A 221 -6.93 -12.58 2.13
C ARG A 221 -6.88 -13.16 0.72
N LEU A 222 -5.94 -14.07 0.45
CA LEU A 222 -5.85 -14.77 -0.84
C LEU A 222 -7.10 -15.63 -1.10
N ASN A 223 -7.56 -16.37 -0.09
CA ASN A 223 -8.77 -17.18 -0.20
C ASN A 223 -10.02 -16.30 -0.42
N GLN A 224 -10.12 -15.19 0.32
CA GLN A 224 -11.24 -14.26 0.16
C GLN A 224 -11.26 -13.65 -1.24
N GLY A 225 -10.14 -13.12 -1.72
CA GLY A 225 -10.09 -12.50 -3.04
C GLY A 225 -10.40 -13.52 -4.13
N ALA A 226 -9.90 -14.75 -4.03
CA ALA A 226 -10.20 -15.81 -5.00
C ALA A 226 -11.71 -16.10 -5.06
N SER A 227 -12.38 -16.13 -3.90
CA SER A 227 -13.85 -16.29 -3.83
C SER A 227 -14.62 -15.11 -4.43
N GLN A 228 -14.01 -13.92 -4.48
CA GLN A 228 -14.55 -12.70 -5.08
C GLN A 228 -14.18 -12.56 -6.58
N GLY A 229 -13.49 -13.55 -7.17
CA GLY A 229 -13.08 -13.51 -8.57
C GLY A 229 -11.81 -12.69 -8.84
N VAL A 230 -11.04 -12.34 -7.81
CA VAL A 230 -9.70 -11.77 -7.97
C VAL A 230 -8.81 -12.80 -8.65
N GLN A 231 -8.07 -12.35 -9.67
CA GLN A 231 -7.13 -13.16 -10.44
C GLN A 231 -5.69 -12.86 -10.05
N THR A 232 -5.39 -11.61 -9.69
CA THR A 232 -4.03 -11.16 -9.34
C THR A 232 -4.03 -10.38 -8.03
N PHE A 233 -3.18 -10.81 -7.10
CA PHE A 233 -2.93 -10.14 -5.83
C PHE A 233 -1.63 -9.38 -5.89
N VAL A 234 -1.60 -8.21 -5.27
CA VAL A 234 -0.46 -7.31 -5.29
C VAL A 234 -0.21 -6.78 -3.88
N VAL A 235 1.06 -6.65 -3.53
CA VAL A 235 1.51 -6.16 -2.23
C VAL A 235 2.86 -5.48 -2.38
N GLU A 236 3.18 -4.61 -1.44
CA GLU A 236 4.51 -4.03 -1.32
C GLU A 236 5.04 -4.15 0.11
N THR A 237 6.36 -4.28 0.21
CA THR A 237 7.08 -4.26 1.48
C THR A 237 8.45 -3.63 1.25
N ALA A 238 9.13 -3.23 2.32
CA ALA A 238 10.49 -2.71 2.20
C ALA A 238 11.39 -3.74 1.50
N GLN A 239 12.18 -3.26 0.53
CA GLN A 239 13.12 -4.07 -0.22
C GLN A 239 14.20 -4.60 0.74
N PRO A 240 14.37 -5.93 0.89
CA PRO A 240 15.47 -6.46 1.68
C PRO A 240 16.82 -6.12 1.03
N SER A 241 17.82 -5.91 1.86
CA SER A 241 19.23 -5.82 1.47
C SER A 241 20.05 -6.86 2.26
N ALA A 242 21.35 -6.99 1.94
CA ALA A 242 22.24 -7.90 2.65
C ALA A 242 22.33 -7.57 4.16
N ASP A 243 22.31 -6.28 4.49
CA ASP A 243 22.42 -5.78 5.86
C ASP A 243 21.07 -5.62 6.56
N GLU A 244 19.98 -5.51 5.79
CA GLU A 244 18.62 -5.32 6.30
C GLU A 244 17.65 -6.38 5.72
N PRO A 245 17.64 -7.61 6.30
CA PRO A 245 16.67 -8.62 5.89
C PRO A 245 15.24 -8.20 6.26
N ASN A 246 14.26 -8.63 5.46
CA ASN A 246 12.86 -8.30 5.67
C ASN A 246 12.00 -9.57 5.82
N ILE A 247 11.51 -9.83 7.05
CA ILE A 247 10.69 -11.01 7.35
C ILE A 247 9.37 -11.01 6.56
N SER A 248 8.76 -9.84 6.36
CA SER A 248 7.53 -9.72 5.58
C SER A 248 7.75 -10.13 4.12
N HIS A 249 8.85 -9.69 3.51
CA HIS A 249 9.27 -10.10 2.18
C HIS A 249 9.48 -11.61 2.09
N ALA A 250 10.26 -12.18 3.02
CA ALA A 250 10.50 -13.63 3.06
C ALA A 250 9.19 -14.44 3.18
N ASN A 251 8.24 -13.97 4.00
CA ASN A 251 6.93 -14.61 4.14
C ASN A 251 6.07 -14.51 2.87
N LEU A 252 6.14 -13.39 2.15
CA LEU A 252 5.46 -13.20 0.87
C LEU A 252 6.03 -14.12 -0.21
N ILE A 253 7.36 -14.22 -0.32
CA ILE A 253 8.01 -15.17 -1.24
C ILE A 253 7.61 -16.60 -0.91
N ALA A 254 7.65 -16.99 0.37
CA ALA A 254 7.23 -18.32 0.81
C ALA A 254 5.73 -18.61 0.54
N ALA A 255 4.89 -17.57 0.51
CA ALA A 255 3.49 -17.68 0.13
C ALA A 255 3.28 -17.78 -1.39
N GLY A 256 4.35 -17.68 -2.19
CA GLY A 256 4.32 -17.77 -3.66
C GLY A 256 4.16 -16.44 -4.37
N PHE A 257 4.39 -15.31 -3.69
CA PHE A 257 4.51 -14.03 -4.39
C PHE A 257 5.85 -13.96 -5.13
N GLU A 258 5.81 -13.40 -6.34
CA GLU A 258 6.99 -13.05 -7.11
C GLU A 258 7.21 -11.54 -7.08
N GLN A 259 8.47 -11.12 -6.94
CA GLN A 259 8.83 -9.71 -7.03
C GLN A 259 8.91 -9.30 -8.51
N ILE A 260 8.17 -8.26 -8.89
CA ILE A 260 8.12 -7.75 -10.27
C ILE A 260 9.22 -6.70 -10.46
N TYR A 261 9.36 -5.77 -9.51
CA TYR A 261 10.38 -4.73 -9.52
C TYR A 261 10.54 -4.11 -8.13
N THR A 262 11.54 -3.25 -8.00
CA THR A 262 11.76 -2.40 -6.83
C THR A 262 11.32 -0.97 -7.14
N ARG A 263 10.41 -0.43 -6.33
CA ARG A 263 9.91 0.94 -6.42
C ARG A 263 10.74 1.83 -5.51
N MET A 264 11.50 2.75 -6.08
CA MET A 264 12.38 3.65 -5.34
C MET A 264 11.60 4.79 -4.70
N ASN A 265 12.01 5.18 -3.49
CA ASN A 265 11.46 6.32 -2.77
C ASN A 265 12.37 7.53 -3.01
N TYR A 266 11.85 8.60 -3.59
CA TYR A 266 12.55 9.87 -3.76
C TYR A 266 11.94 10.92 -2.85
N ARG A 267 12.68 11.34 -1.83
CA ARG A 267 12.24 12.32 -0.83
C ARG A 267 12.29 13.73 -1.44
N PHE A 268 11.20 14.47 -1.28
CA PHE A 268 11.18 15.90 -1.57
C PHE A 268 12.04 16.66 -0.55
N PRO A 269 12.67 17.79 -0.94
CA PRO A 269 13.37 18.64 0.02
C PRO A 269 12.43 19.07 1.15
N ASP A 270 12.99 19.23 2.35
CA ASP A 270 12.27 19.85 3.45
C ASP A 270 12.11 21.35 3.14
N ASP A 271 10.99 21.95 3.54
CA ASP A 271 10.78 23.38 3.33
C ASP A 271 11.82 24.16 4.16
N SER A 272 12.61 25.00 3.50
CA SER A 272 13.64 25.87 4.12
C SER A 272 13.03 26.91 5.06
#